data_AF-A0AAD7V6H0-F1
#
_entry.id   AF-A0AAD7V6H0-F1
#
_cell.length_a   1.000
_cell.length_b   1.000
_cell.length_c   1.000
_cell.angle_alpha   90.00
_cell.angle_beta   90.00
_cell.angle_gamma   90.00
#
_symmetry.space_group_name_H-M   'P 1'
#
loop_
_entity.id
_entity.type
_entity.pdbx_description
1 polymer ?
#
loop_
_entity_poly.entity_id
_entity_poly.type
_entity_poly.pdbx_seq_one_letter_code
_entity_poly.pdbx_strand_id
1 'polypeptide(L)'
;MNGYWSPKAIGSLVFVNGLVFIQGCSVYVWQYLALVLWPISQQAYYQFINLVMSIWGLTLMFLIDTFCPASFVLNIDPSCNTDTEPMLQKDKQDKTIGLSMPKRAIVIANHQIYADWIYIWCLAYFAKAQGSLKIILKDSLKRLPVFGS
;
A
#
# COMPACT_ATOMS: atom_id res chain seq x y z
N MET A 1 22.98 -23.93 -10.76
CA MET A 1 21.72 -23.42 -10.16
C MET A 1 20.65 -23.44 -11.25
N ASN A 2 19.94 -24.56 -11.40
CA ASN A 2 18.93 -24.72 -12.45
C ASN A 2 17.58 -24.25 -11.90
N GLY A 3 17.07 -23.14 -12.45
CA GLY A 3 15.89 -22.44 -11.96
C GLY A 3 14.58 -23.17 -12.24
N TYR A 4 13.84 -23.44 -11.19
CA TYR A 4 12.51 -24.08 -11.18
C TYR A 4 11.40 -23.10 -11.62
N TRP A 5 11.41 -22.61 -12.86
CA TRP A 5 10.26 -21.88 -13.41
C TRP A 5 9.30 -22.85 -14.09
N SER A 6 8.37 -23.42 -13.31
CA SER A 6 7.31 -24.25 -13.87
C SER A 6 6.31 -23.40 -14.68
N PRO A 7 5.68 -23.94 -15.74
CA PRO A 7 4.65 -23.22 -16.49
C PRO A 7 3.52 -22.69 -15.61
N LYS A 8 3.19 -23.39 -14.52
CA LYS A 8 2.22 -22.93 -13.51
C LYS A 8 2.71 -21.68 -12.78
N ALA A 9 3.97 -21.66 -12.34
CA ALA A 9 4.55 -20.50 -11.67
C ALA A 9 4.59 -19.27 -12.59
N ILE A 10 4.93 -19.46 -13.87
CA ILE A 10 4.90 -18.41 -14.88
C ILE A 10 3.47 -17.90 -15.09
N GLY A 11 2.50 -18.81 -15.22
CA GLY A 11 1.08 -18.47 -15.36
C GLY A 11 0.56 -17.63 -14.19
N SER A 12 0.85 -18.04 -12.96
CA SER A 12 0.49 -17.28 -11.75
C SER A 12 1.15 -15.90 -11.72
N LEU A 13 2.43 -15.80 -12.09
CA LEU A 13 3.15 -14.53 -12.13
C LEU A 13 2.48 -13.56 -13.12
N VAL A 14 2.19 -14.01 -14.33
CA VAL A 14 1.55 -13.17 -15.36
C VAL A 14 0.16 -12.75 -14.91
N PHE A 15 -0.62 -13.67 -14.34
CA PHE A 15 -1.96 -13.39 -13.86
C PHE A 15 -1.97 -12.32 -12.76
N VAL A 16 -1.15 -12.48 -11.72
CA VAL A 16 -1.08 -11.52 -10.60
C VAL A 16 -0.60 -10.15 -11.08
N ASN A 17 0.44 -10.08 -11.91
CA ASN A 17 0.92 -8.80 -12.46
C ASN A 17 -0.14 -8.14 -13.36
N GLY A 18 -0.90 -8.93 -14.14
CA GLY A 18 -2.02 -8.44 -14.93
C GLY A 18 -3.11 -7.82 -14.06
N LEU A 19 -3.47 -8.45 -12.94
CA LEU A 19 -4.44 -7.89 -11.99
C LEU A 19 -3.96 -6.57 -11.38
N VAL A 20 -2.71 -6.51 -10.92
CA VAL A 20 -2.11 -5.28 -10.38
C VAL A 20 -2.09 -4.17 -11.44
N PHE A 21 -1.78 -4.50 -12.69
CA PHE A 21 -1.78 -3.55 -13.80
C PHE A 21 -3.18 -2.99 -14.11
N ILE A 22 -4.18 -3.87 -14.26
CA ILE A 22 -5.58 -3.47 -14.51
C ILE A 22 -6.11 -2.61 -13.37
N GLN A 23 -5.79 -2.97 -12.13
CA GLN A 23 -6.14 -2.21 -10.94
C GLN A 23 -5.47 -0.83 -10.96
N GLY A 24 -4.18 -0.76 -11.31
CA GLY A 24 -3.46 0.50 -11.51
C GLY A 24 -4.15 1.40 -12.52
N CYS A 25 -4.45 0.89 -13.72
CA CYS A 25 -5.20 1.62 -14.74
C CYS A 25 -6.56 2.12 -14.23
N SER A 26 -7.27 1.30 -13.47
CA SER A 26 -8.57 1.66 -12.88
C SER A 26 -8.45 2.82 -11.89
N VAL A 27 -7.39 2.86 -11.08
CA VAL A 27 -7.10 3.98 -10.17
C VAL A 27 -6.95 5.28 -10.94
N TYR A 28 -6.21 5.28 -12.06
CA TYR A 28 -6.07 6.49 -12.89
C TYR A 28 -7.41 6.96 -13.43
N VAL A 29 -8.22 6.06 -14.00
CA VAL A 29 -9.56 6.40 -14.49
C VAL A 29 -10.40 7.08 -13.40
N TRP A 30 -10.44 6.50 -12.21
CA TRP A 30 -11.20 7.06 -11.10
C TRP A 30 -10.63 8.40 -10.59
N GLN A 31 -9.32 8.59 -10.58
CA GLN A 31 -8.71 9.87 -10.21
C GLN A 31 -9.06 10.97 -11.23
N TYR A 32 -9.07 10.66 -12.53
CA TYR A 32 -9.52 11.61 -13.56
C TYR A 32 -11.01 11.95 -13.42
N LEU A 33 -11.87 10.96 -13.16
CA LEU A 33 -13.29 11.21 -12.89
C LEU A 33 -13.50 12.07 -11.64
N ALA A 34 -12.64 11.93 -10.63
CA ALA A 34 -12.69 12.74 -9.42
C ALA A 34 -12.49 14.24 -9.70
N LEU A 35 -11.80 14.62 -10.78
CA LEU A 35 -11.57 16.03 -11.13
C LEU A 35 -12.87 16.82 -11.34
N VAL A 36 -13.97 16.16 -11.69
CA VAL A 36 -15.30 16.78 -11.78
C VAL A 36 -15.78 17.29 -10.42
N LEU A 37 -15.37 16.64 -9.33
CA LEU A 37 -15.71 17.05 -7.96
C LEU A 37 -14.87 18.23 -7.48
N TRP A 38 -13.67 18.45 -8.05
CA TRP A 38 -12.74 19.50 -7.60
C TRP A 38 -13.36 20.90 -7.56
N PRO A 39 -14.03 21.41 -8.62
CA PRO A 39 -14.67 22.72 -8.58
C PRO A 39 -15.96 22.76 -7.76
N ILE A 40 -16.60 21.61 -7.50
CA ILE A 40 -17.88 21.52 -6.78
C ILE A 40 -17.64 21.52 -5.27
N SER A 41 -16.72 20.66 -4.80
CA SER A 41 -16.35 20.56 -3.39
C SER A 41 -14.99 19.90 -3.26
N GLN A 42 -14.01 20.67 -2.76
CA GLN A 42 -12.68 20.15 -2.47
C GLN A 42 -12.72 19.01 -1.43
N GLN A 43 -13.62 19.10 -0.44
CA GLN A 43 -13.77 18.05 0.56
C GLN A 43 -14.24 16.74 -0.08
N ALA A 44 -15.24 16.80 -0.95
CA ALA A 44 -15.74 15.62 -1.66
C ALA A 44 -14.65 15.02 -2.56
N TYR A 45 -13.88 15.86 -3.26
CA TYR A 45 -12.73 15.42 -4.03
C TYR A 45 -11.71 14.65 -3.18
N TYR A 46 -11.24 15.21 -2.06
CA TYR A 46 -10.23 14.55 -1.23
C TYR A 46 -10.75 13.26 -0.58
N GLN A 47 -12.02 13.24 -0.14
CA GLN A 47 -12.65 12.02 0.37
C GLN A 47 -12.73 10.93 -0.70
N PHE A 48 -13.08 11.30 -1.93
CA PHE A 48 -13.15 10.36 -3.05
C PHE A 48 -11.76 9.83 -3.43
N ILE A 49 -10.74 10.69 -3.51
CA ILE A 49 -9.35 10.26 -3.74
C ILE A 49 -8.89 9.29 -2.65
N ASN A 50 -9.17 9.60 -1.38
CA ASN A 50 -8.83 8.71 -0.26
C ASN A 50 -9.55 7.36 -0.35
N LEU A 51 -10.80 7.33 -0.81
CA LEU A 51 -11.54 6.08 -1.05
C LEU A 51 -10.88 5.24 -2.15
N VAL A 52 -10.59 5.86 -3.30
CA VAL A 52 -9.94 5.17 -4.43
C VAL A 52 -8.59 4.59 -4.02
N MET A 53 -7.77 5.38 -3.31
CA MET A 53 -6.48 4.92 -2.79
C MET A 53 -6.62 3.85 -1.69
N SER A 54 -7.70 3.90 -0.90
CA SER A 54 -7.99 2.87 0.10
C SER A 54 -8.31 1.54 -0.56
N ILE A 55 -9.15 1.55 -1.60
CA ILE A 55 -9.48 0.37 -2.40
C ILE A 55 -8.22 -0.18 -3.06
N TRP A 56 -7.36 0.70 -3.60
CA TRP A 56 -6.06 0.29 -4.14
C TRP A 56 -5.24 -0.52 -3.12
N GLY A 57 -5.04 0.03 -1.92
CA GLY A 57 -4.28 -0.64 -0.87
C GLY A 57 -4.92 -1.95 -0.40
N LEU A 58 -6.24 -1.99 -0.22
CA LEU A 58 -6.95 -3.19 0.23
C LEU A 58 -6.88 -4.32 -0.79
N THR A 59 -7.08 -4.02 -2.07
CA THR A 59 -6.96 -5.04 -3.13
C THR A 59 -5.51 -5.50 -3.29
N LEU A 60 -4.52 -4.62 -3.09
CA LEU A 60 -3.11 -5.04 -3.06
C LEU A 60 -2.85 -6.06 -1.94
N MET A 61 -3.37 -5.81 -0.72
CA MET A 61 -3.26 -6.76 0.39
C MET A 61 -3.98 -8.08 0.10
N PHE A 62 -5.16 -8.03 -0.52
CA PHE A 62 -5.90 -9.22 -0.93
C PHE A 62 -5.10 -10.07 -1.94
N LEU A 63 -4.44 -9.45 -2.92
CA LEU A 63 -3.60 -10.17 -3.89
C LEU A 63 -2.40 -10.82 -3.21
N ILE A 64 -1.74 -10.13 -2.28
CA ILE A 64 -0.63 -10.70 -1.51
C ILE A 64 -1.11 -11.89 -0.71
N ASP A 65 -2.17 -11.74 0.09
CA ASP A 65 -2.70 -12.81 0.93
C ASP A 65 -3.16 -14.04 0.12
N THR A 66 -3.73 -13.82 -1.07
CA THR A 66 -4.24 -14.91 -1.92
C THR A 66 -3.13 -15.66 -2.65
N PHE A 67 -2.16 -14.93 -3.24
CA PHE A 67 -1.20 -15.53 -4.18
C PHE A 67 0.21 -15.70 -3.59
N CYS A 68 0.54 -14.96 -2.55
CA CYS A 68 1.81 -15.04 -1.85
C CYS A 68 1.60 -14.80 -0.34
N PRO A 69 0.93 -15.73 0.38
CA PRO A 69 0.72 -15.59 1.81
C PRO A 69 2.07 -15.38 2.51
N ALA A 70 2.20 -14.24 3.19
CA ALA A 70 3.47 -13.80 3.74
C ALA A 70 3.31 -13.45 5.23
N SER A 71 4.28 -13.87 6.04
CA SER A 71 4.39 -13.45 7.42
C SER A 71 5.13 -12.11 7.50
N PHE A 72 4.42 -11.04 7.85
CA PHE A 72 5.03 -9.73 8.08
C PHE A 72 5.51 -9.64 9.53
N VAL A 73 6.84 -9.73 9.74
CA VAL A 73 7.46 -9.61 11.06
C VAL A 73 7.98 -8.19 11.22
N LEU A 74 7.42 -7.47 12.20
CA LEU A 74 7.83 -6.11 12.53
C LEU A 74 8.55 -6.09 13.88
N ASN A 75 9.84 -5.75 13.85
CA ASN A 75 10.61 -5.49 15.06
C ASN A 75 10.56 -3.99 15.35
N ILE A 76 10.03 -3.64 16.53
CA ILE A 76 9.91 -2.25 16.97
C ILE A 76 10.89 -2.05 18.12
N ASP A 77 11.65 -0.95 18.07
CA ASP A 77 12.50 -0.56 19.19
C ASP A 77 11.64 -0.27 20.43
N PRO A 78 12.00 -0.74 21.63
CA PRO A 78 11.22 -0.51 22.84
C PRO A 78 10.93 0.97 23.11
N SER A 79 11.81 1.90 22.71
CA SER A 79 11.59 3.34 22.86
C SER A 79 10.43 3.89 22.02
N CYS A 80 10.05 3.18 20.96
CA CYS A 80 8.95 3.58 20.07
C CYS A 80 7.58 3.10 20.55
N ASN A 81 7.49 2.08 21.42
CA ASN A 81 6.23 1.54 21.91
C ASN A 81 6.13 1.71 23.43
N THR A 82 5.73 2.91 23.85
CA THR A 82 5.63 3.30 25.27
C THR A 82 4.22 3.11 25.81
N ASP A 83 4.07 3.05 27.14
CA ASP A 83 2.74 2.93 27.78
C ASP A 83 1.84 4.14 27.51
N THR A 84 2.44 5.32 27.30
CA THR A 84 1.71 6.57 26.99
C THR A 84 1.37 6.70 25.52
N GLU A 85 2.19 6.15 24.62
CA GLU A 85 1.99 6.16 23.18
C GLU A 85 2.26 4.77 22.60
N PRO A 86 1.32 3.82 22.79
CA PRO A 86 1.48 2.49 22.26
C PRO A 86 1.38 2.51 20.74
N MET A 87 2.40 2.01 20.05
CA MET A 87 2.40 1.79 18.60
C MET A 87 1.72 0.47 18.22
N LEU A 88 1.75 -0.52 19.09
CA LEU A 88 1.10 -1.82 18.87
C LEU A 88 -0.34 -1.77 19.37
N GLN A 89 -1.28 -1.98 18.46
CA GLN A 89 -2.68 -2.16 18.85
C GLN A 89 -2.90 -3.62 19.24
N LYS A 90 -3.31 -3.86 20.49
CA LYS A 90 -3.60 -5.19 21.02
C LYS A 90 -5.10 -5.41 21.25
N ASP A 91 -5.56 -6.65 21.10
CA ASP A 91 -6.92 -7.08 21.47
C ASP A 91 -7.00 -7.45 22.97
N LYS A 92 -8.21 -7.79 23.45
CA LYS A 92 -8.52 -8.23 24.81
C LYS A 92 -7.71 -9.45 25.26
N GLN A 93 -7.22 -10.28 24.33
CA GLN A 93 -6.33 -11.41 24.63
C GLN A 93 -4.83 -11.08 24.42
N ASP A 94 -4.44 -9.80 24.44
CA ASP A 94 -3.05 -9.32 24.27
C ASP A 94 -2.40 -9.64 22.91
N LYS A 95 -3.20 -10.04 21.92
CA LYS A 95 -2.74 -10.28 20.55
C LYS A 95 -2.63 -8.97 19.77
N THR A 96 -1.49 -8.75 19.10
CA THR A 96 -1.33 -7.62 18.17
C THR A 96 -2.27 -7.76 16.98
N ILE A 97 -3.13 -6.76 16.78
CA ILE A 97 -4.13 -6.70 15.70
C ILE A 97 -3.88 -5.59 14.69
N GLY A 98 -2.95 -4.68 14.97
CA GLY A 98 -2.64 -3.57 14.08
C GLY A 98 -1.62 -2.60 14.66
N LEU A 99 -1.52 -1.44 14.01
CA LEU A 99 -0.63 -0.37 14.39
C LEU A 99 -1.43 0.89 14.73
N SER A 100 -1.03 1.52 15.83
CA SER A 100 -1.48 2.85 16.21
C SER A 100 -0.42 3.86 15.79
N MET A 101 -0.68 4.57 14.71
CA MET A 101 0.20 5.60 14.17
C MET A 101 -0.40 6.99 14.41
N PRO A 102 0.43 8.05 14.53
CA PRO A 102 -0.07 9.41 14.62
C PRO A 102 -0.82 9.81 13.33
N LYS A 103 -1.67 10.84 13.43
CA LYS A 103 -2.49 11.33 12.31
C LYS A 103 -1.69 11.67 11.05
N ARG A 104 -0.41 12.03 11.21
CA ARG A 104 0.54 12.33 10.13
C ARG A 104 1.90 11.76 10.52
N ALA A 105 2.53 11.04 9.61
CA ALA A 105 3.86 10.46 9.80
C ALA A 105 4.66 10.60 8.50
N ILE A 106 5.98 10.74 8.65
CA ILE A 106 6.93 10.60 7.55
C ILE A 106 7.62 9.26 7.75
N VAL A 107 7.44 8.35 6.80
CA VAL A 107 8.10 7.04 6.83
C VAL A 107 9.36 7.13 5.98
N ILE A 108 10.51 6.87 6.60
CA ILE A 108 11.81 6.79 5.93
C ILE A 108 12.22 5.33 5.95
N ALA A 109 12.44 4.75 4.78
CA ALA A 109 12.86 3.36 4.62
C ALA A 109 14.06 3.29 3.68
N ASN A 110 14.99 2.39 3.99
CA ASN A 110 16.09 2.07 3.08
C ASN A 110 15.53 1.32 1.87
N HIS A 111 16.05 1.63 0.67
CA HIS A 111 15.67 0.90 -0.55
C HIS A 111 16.67 -0.22 -0.82
N GLN A 112 16.31 -1.46 -0.48
CA GLN A 112 17.13 -2.65 -0.65
C GLN A 112 16.63 -3.56 -1.76
N ILE A 113 15.31 -3.70 -1.92
CA ILE A 113 14.70 -4.58 -2.93
C ILE A 113 13.50 -3.91 -3.61
N TYR A 114 13.18 -4.36 -4.83
CA TYR A 114 12.09 -3.78 -5.62
C TYR A 114 10.71 -3.84 -4.95
N ALA A 115 10.52 -4.75 -3.98
CA ALA A 115 9.26 -4.91 -3.24
C ALA A 115 9.14 -3.99 -2.01
N ASP A 116 10.10 -3.11 -1.73
CA ASP A 116 10.08 -2.25 -0.53
C ASP A 116 8.80 -1.41 -0.41
N TRP A 117 8.28 -0.92 -1.53
CA TRP A 117 7.04 -0.15 -1.55
C TRP A 117 5.83 -0.99 -1.09
N ILE A 118 5.82 -2.30 -1.33
CA ILE A 118 4.76 -3.20 -0.85
C ILE A 118 4.79 -3.29 0.67
N TYR A 119 5.97 -3.41 1.28
CA TYR A 119 6.08 -3.43 2.75
C TYR A 119 5.57 -2.13 3.39
N ILE A 120 5.80 -0.98 2.75
CA ILE A 120 5.24 0.30 3.22
C ILE A 120 3.70 0.29 3.10
N TRP A 121 3.14 -0.29 2.05
CA TRP A 121 1.69 -0.49 1.93
C TRP A 121 1.14 -1.46 2.99
N CYS A 122 1.85 -2.53 3.33
CA CYS A 122 1.48 -3.43 4.43
C CYS A 122 1.46 -2.68 5.77
N LEU A 123 2.49 -1.88 6.05
CA LEU A 123 2.55 -1.04 7.25
C LEU A 123 1.36 -0.08 7.31
N ALA A 124 1.06 0.59 6.20
CA ALA A 124 -0.08 1.50 6.11
C ALA A 124 -1.43 0.78 6.28
N TYR A 125 -1.56 -0.45 5.77
CA TYR A 125 -2.74 -1.29 5.97
C TYR A 125 -2.95 -1.63 7.45
N PHE A 126 -1.91 -2.08 8.16
CA PHE A 126 -2.00 -2.35 9.60
C PHE A 126 -2.28 -1.10 10.43
N ALA A 127 -1.87 0.08 9.94
CA ALA A 127 -2.17 1.38 10.54
C ALA A 127 -3.53 1.98 10.11
N LYS A 128 -4.32 1.28 9.28
CA LYS A 128 -5.58 1.78 8.67
C LYS A 128 -5.42 3.11 7.90
N ALA A 129 -4.22 3.33 7.35
CA ALA A 129 -3.82 4.56 6.66
C ALA A 129 -3.54 4.35 5.17
N GLN A 130 -3.85 3.18 4.60
CA GLN A 130 -3.55 2.82 3.22
C GLN A 130 -4.08 3.85 2.21
N GLY A 131 -5.27 4.42 2.41
CA GLY A 131 -5.81 5.45 1.51
C GLY A 131 -5.08 6.80 1.54
N SER A 132 -4.33 7.07 2.60
CA SER A 132 -3.62 8.34 2.80
C SER A 132 -2.12 8.23 2.50
N LEU A 133 -1.63 7.05 2.10
CA LEU A 133 -0.21 6.84 1.80
C LEU A 133 0.19 7.58 0.52
N LYS A 134 1.24 8.39 0.62
CA LYS A 134 1.88 9.09 -0.52
C LYS A 134 3.35 8.71 -0.55
N ILE A 135 3.81 8.23 -1.70
CA ILE A 135 5.20 7.81 -1.92
C ILE A 135 5.86 8.85 -2.83
N ILE A 136 7.00 9.38 -2.38
CA ILE A 136 7.80 10.32 -3.16
C ILE A 136 8.76 9.51 -4.03
N LEU A 137 8.68 9.74 -5.34
CA LEU A 137 9.45 9.00 -6.34
C LEU A 137 10.50 9.89 -7.02
N LYS A 138 11.51 9.26 -7.61
CA LYS A 138 12.55 9.94 -8.39
C LYS A 138 11.95 10.65 -9.61
N ASP A 139 12.43 11.86 -9.89
CA ASP A 139 11.94 12.69 -11.01
C ASP A 139 11.96 11.98 -12.38
N SER A 140 12.94 11.10 -12.62
CA SER A 140 13.02 10.33 -13.87
C SER A 140 11.79 9.45 -14.13
N LEU A 141 11.05 9.05 -13.09
CA LEU A 141 9.83 8.25 -13.21
C LEU A 141 8.66 9.05 -13.77
N LYS A 142 8.72 10.39 -13.80
CA LYS A 142 7.73 11.23 -14.48
C LYS A 142 7.63 10.97 -15.98
N ARG A 143 8.67 10.38 -16.57
CA ARG A 143 8.74 10.08 -18.00
C ARG A 143 8.02 8.77 -18.37
N LEU A 144 7.46 8.05 -17.40
CA LEU A 144 6.69 6.85 -17.68
C LEU A 144 5.38 7.22 -18.38
N PRO A 145 5.04 6.56 -19.51
CA PRO A 145 3.78 6.82 -20.18
C PRO A 145 2.61 6.45 -19.26
N VAL A 146 1.61 7.34 -19.16
CA VAL A 146 0.38 7.19 -18.35
C VAL A 146 0.61 7.22 -16.82
N PHE A 147 1.68 6.60 -16.32
CA PHE A 147 1.94 6.43 -14.88
C PHE A 147 2.89 7.48 -14.27
N GLY A 148 3.49 8.34 -15.09
CA GLY A 148 4.45 9.38 -14.65
C GLY A 148 3.86 10.78 -14.46
N SER A 149 2.60 11.00 -14.85
CA SER A 149 1.90 12.30 -14.80
C SER A 149 1.19 12.54 -13.48
#